data_AF-A0A653RB37-F1
#
_entry.id   AF-A0A653RB37-F1
#
_cell.length_a   1.000
_cell.length_b   1.000
_cell.length_c   1.000
_cell.angle_alpha   90.00
_cell.angle_beta   90.00
_cell.angle_gamma   90.00
#
_symmetry.space_group_name_H-M   'P 1'
#
loop_
_entity.id
_entity.type
_entity.pdbx_description
1 polymer ?
#
loop_
_entity_poly.entity_id
_entity_poly.type
_entity_poly.pdbx_seq_one_letter_code
_entity_poly.pdbx_strand_id
1 'polypeptide(L)'
;MNKLTAKQEKFVLNVVSGMSQRAAYRDAYPNSKMKDSVVDVKASELLKSGKVKVRYDELMQEARKDSIWTLEKSVDSLYFMMEQAKEDILSQGVRQANSNAFIASVKELNTLMNIYEQSKLQNEYLKAKLELLKSDNDDLGLLKELMRITMED
;
A
#
# COMPACT_ATOMS: atom_id res chain seq x y z
N MET A 1 8.34 23.54 -19.95
CA MET A 1 8.52 22.34 -19.08
C MET A 1 9.42 21.35 -19.79
N ASN A 2 10.60 21.07 -19.22
CA ASN A 2 11.64 20.29 -19.88
C ASN A 2 11.36 18.78 -19.68
N LYS A 3 10.73 18.14 -20.67
CA LYS A 3 10.14 16.80 -20.64
C LYS A 3 11.18 15.70 -20.34
N LEU A 4 10.83 14.77 -19.44
CA LEU A 4 11.60 13.55 -19.18
C LEU A 4 11.61 12.65 -20.42
N THR A 5 12.69 11.88 -20.59
CA THR A 5 12.69 10.80 -21.58
C THR A 5 11.79 9.65 -21.12
N ALA A 6 11.26 8.86 -22.06
CA ALA A 6 10.40 7.72 -21.72
C ALA A 6 11.06 6.71 -20.75
N LYS A 7 12.38 6.53 -20.85
CA LYS A 7 13.14 5.65 -19.94
C LYS A 7 13.22 6.22 -18.53
N GLN A 8 13.41 7.54 -18.40
CA GLN A 8 13.44 8.19 -17.09
C GLN A 8 12.06 8.16 -16.44
N GLU A 9 10.99 8.39 -17.20
CA GLU A 9 9.62 8.28 -16.69
C GLU A 9 9.34 6.84 -16.21
N LYS A 10 9.67 5.83 -17.04
CA LYS A 10 9.53 4.42 -16.67
C LYS A 10 10.30 4.07 -15.39
N PHE A 11 11.53 4.55 -15.26
CA PHE A 11 12.34 4.38 -14.06
C PHE A 11 11.63 4.94 -12.82
N VAL A 12 11.14 6.19 -12.88
CA VAL A 12 10.47 6.82 -11.73
C VAL A 12 9.18 6.09 -11.36
N LEU A 13 8.34 5.75 -12.35
CA LEU A 13 7.10 5.02 -12.12
C LEU A 13 7.34 3.67 -11.42
N ASN A 14 8.39 2.94 -11.82
CA ASN A 14 8.76 1.69 -11.19
C ASN A 14 9.25 1.85 -9.75
N VAL A 15 10.00 2.92 -9.45
CA VAL A 15 10.43 3.19 -8.07
C VAL A 15 9.22 3.53 -7.19
N VAL A 16 8.29 4.35 -7.69
CA VAL A 16 7.06 4.73 -6.95
C VAL A 16 6.14 3.52 -6.74
N SER A 17 6.10 2.56 -7.67
CA SER A 17 5.34 1.32 -7.52
C SER A 17 5.97 0.28 -6.58
N GLY A 18 7.11 0.60 -5.95
CA GLY A 18 7.74 -0.22 -4.92
C GLY A 18 8.91 -1.09 -5.40
N MET A 19 9.38 -0.94 -6.64
CA MET A 19 10.61 -1.60 -7.06
C MET A 19 11.85 -0.98 -6.40
N SER A 20 12.86 -1.81 -6.14
CA SER A 20 14.17 -1.29 -5.78
C SER A 20 14.76 -0.45 -6.92
N GLN A 21 15.59 0.54 -6.59
CA GLN A 21 16.21 1.40 -7.61
C GLN A 21 16.99 0.60 -8.66
N ARG A 22 17.66 -0.49 -8.26
CA ARG A 22 18.36 -1.40 -9.19
C ARG A 22 17.39 -2.05 -10.17
N ALA A 23 16.31 -2.64 -9.67
CA ALA A 23 15.32 -3.34 -10.49
C ALA A 23 14.63 -2.36 -11.45
N ALA A 24 14.20 -1.21 -10.94
CA ALA A 24 13.62 -0.13 -11.73
C ALA A 24 14.57 0.35 -12.85
N TYR A 25 15.86 0.49 -12.54
CA TYR A 25 16.86 0.91 -13.53
C TYR A 25 17.07 -0.15 -14.62
N ARG A 26 17.19 -1.43 -14.25
CA ARG A 26 17.35 -2.51 -15.24
C ARG A 26 16.14 -2.62 -16.15
N ASP A 27 14.93 -2.44 -15.62
CA ASP A 27 13.71 -2.47 -16.43
C ASP A 27 13.57 -1.25 -17.36
N ALA A 28 14.05 -0.07 -16.94
CA ALA A 28 14.08 1.12 -17.78
C ALA A 28 15.23 1.12 -18.81
N TYR A 29 16.34 0.44 -18.51
CA TYR A 29 17.56 0.40 -19.31
C TYR A 29 18.06 -1.05 -19.53
N PRO A 30 17.28 -1.92 -20.20
CA PRO A 30 17.54 -3.36 -20.29
C PRO A 30 18.83 -3.73 -21.03
N ASN A 31 19.29 -2.86 -21.95
CA ASN A 31 20.51 -3.11 -22.73
C ASN A 31 21.82 -2.84 -21.95
N SER A 32 21.74 -2.52 -20.66
CA SER A 32 22.92 -2.28 -19.83
C SER A 32 23.53 -3.58 -19.30
N LYS A 33 24.60 -4.06 -19.95
CA LYS A 33 25.42 -5.21 -19.49
C LYS A 33 26.37 -4.85 -18.32
N MET A 34 25.95 -3.93 -17.46
CA MET A 34 26.76 -3.41 -16.36
C MET A 34 26.65 -4.32 -15.14
N LYS A 35 27.72 -4.37 -14.33
CA LYS A 35 27.70 -5.03 -13.01
C LYS A 35 26.71 -4.33 -12.08
N ASP A 36 26.16 -5.08 -11.12
CA ASP A 36 25.15 -4.57 -10.19
C ASP A 36 25.61 -3.33 -9.41
N SER A 37 26.87 -3.29 -8.96
CA SER A 37 27.42 -2.12 -8.26
C SER A 37 27.39 -0.84 -9.12
N VAL A 38 27.63 -0.97 -10.42
CA VAL A 38 27.56 0.15 -11.37
C VAL A 38 26.11 0.58 -11.58
N VAL A 39 25.18 -0.38 -11.65
CA VAL A 39 23.75 -0.09 -11.77
C VAL A 39 23.23 0.63 -10.54
N ASP A 40 23.63 0.23 -9.33
CA ASP A 40 23.22 0.89 -8.09
C ASP A 40 23.66 2.36 -8.05
N VAL A 41 24.92 2.62 -8.40
CA VAL A 41 25.46 3.98 -8.49
C VAL A 41 24.65 4.80 -9.50
N LYS A 42 24.45 4.27 -10.71
CA LYS A 42 23.70 4.97 -11.77
C LYS A 42 22.24 5.20 -11.42
N ALA A 43 21.59 4.25 -10.75
CA ALA A 43 20.20 4.40 -10.33
C ALA A 43 20.07 5.48 -9.26
N SER A 44 20.99 5.52 -8.29
CA SER A 44 21.07 6.57 -7.27
C SER A 44 21.35 7.94 -7.88
N GLU A 45 22.31 8.04 -8.81
CA GLU A 45 22.61 9.28 -9.54
C GLU A 45 21.41 9.76 -10.37
N LEU A 46 20.74 8.84 -11.07
CA LEU A 46 19.58 9.15 -11.89
C LEU A 46 18.44 9.70 -11.04
N LEU A 47 18.13 9.06 -9.91
CA LEU A 47 17.08 9.50 -8.99
C LEU A 47 17.36 10.88 -8.39
N LYS A 48 18.64 11.22 -8.16
CA LYS A 48 19.07 12.53 -7.67
C LYS A 48 19.15 13.61 -8.76
N SER A 49 19.06 13.24 -10.04
CA SER A 49 19.11 14.21 -11.12
C SER A 49 17.89 15.15 -11.06
N GLY A 50 18.11 16.45 -11.20
CA GLY A 50 17.10 17.46 -10.85
C GLY A 50 15.71 17.23 -11.47
N LYS A 51 15.63 16.86 -12.76
CA LYS A 51 14.35 16.59 -13.44
C LYS A 51 13.65 15.32 -12.94
N VAL A 52 14.42 14.25 -12.73
CA VAL A 52 13.90 12.96 -12.25
C VAL A 52 13.43 13.09 -10.81
N LYS A 53 14.21 13.80 -9.98
CA LYS A 53 13.87 14.07 -8.57
C LYS A 53 12.57 14.85 -8.45
N VAL A 54 12.38 15.92 -9.23
CA VAL A 54 11.13 16.69 -9.24
C VAL A 54 9.94 15.79 -9.59
N ARG A 55 10.04 14.99 -10.66
CA ARG A 55 8.95 14.09 -11.04
C ARG A 55 8.66 12.99 -10.01
N TYR A 56 9.71 12.44 -9.39
CA TYR A 56 9.57 11.50 -8.29
C TYR A 56 8.82 12.14 -7.12
N ASP A 57 9.16 13.38 -6.75
CA ASP A 57 8.49 14.09 -5.66
C ASP A 57 7.04 14.43 -5.99
N GLU A 58 6.72 14.82 -7.23
CA GLU A 58 5.34 14.99 -7.71
C GLU A 58 4.53 13.70 -7.57
N LEU A 59 5.04 12.57 -8.09
CA LEU A 59 4.36 11.28 -8.02
C LEU A 59 4.21 10.78 -6.58
N MET A 60 5.21 11.00 -5.72
CA MET A 60 5.10 10.69 -4.30
C MET A 60 4.12 11.61 -3.59
N GLN A 61 3.97 12.87 -4.02
CA GLN A 61 2.97 13.78 -3.48
C GLN A 61 1.56 13.39 -3.94
N GLU A 62 1.38 12.99 -5.20
CA GLU A 62 0.12 12.44 -5.72
C GLU A 62 -0.26 11.16 -4.97
N ALA A 63 0.65 10.20 -4.86
CA ALA A 63 0.45 8.96 -4.09
C ALA A 63 0.17 9.25 -2.61
N ARG A 64 0.85 10.26 -2.02
CA ARG A 64 0.53 10.73 -0.66
C ARG A 64 -0.85 11.35 -0.60
N LYS A 65 -1.26 12.14 -1.58
CA LYS A 65 -2.58 12.79 -1.63
C LYS A 65 -3.70 11.75 -1.75
N ASP A 66 -3.50 10.72 -2.55
CA ASP A 66 -4.41 9.58 -2.59
C ASP A 66 -4.38 8.81 -1.25
N SER A 67 -3.21 8.73 -0.61
CA SER A 67 -3.05 8.21 0.76
C SER A 67 -3.50 9.17 1.87
N ILE A 68 -3.84 10.45 1.59
CA ILE A 68 -4.40 11.38 2.59
C ILE A 68 -5.78 10.89 3.01
N TRP A 69 -6.45 10.10 2.16
CA TRP A 69 -7.58 9.28 2.55
C TRP A 69 -7.07 8.09 3.39
N THR A 70 -6.75 8.37 4.65
CA THR A 70 -6.32 7.35 5.60
C THR A 70 -7.51 6.47 6.00
N LEU A 71 -7.22 5.28 6.51
CA LEU A 71 -8.25 4.42 7.13
C LEU A 71 -9.04 5.19 8.19
N GLU A 72 -8.34 5.94 9.04
CA GLU A 72 -8.93 6.80 10.08
C GLU A 72 -9.92 7.81 9.49
N LYS A 73 -9.53 8.57 8.46
CA LYS A 73 -10.45 9.52 7.81
C LYS A 73 -11.62 8.85 7.09
N SER A 74 -11.41 7.65 6.56
CA SER A 74 -12.48 6.84 5.96
C SER A 74 -13.51 6.50 7.02
N VAL A 75 -13.03 5.99 8.16
CA VAL A 75 -13.86 5.64 9.32
C VAL A 75 -14.61 6.88 9.83
N ASP A 76 -13.93 8.00 10.04
CA ASP A 76 -14.56 9.25 10.51
C ASP A 76 -15.66 9.74 9.56
N SER A 77 -15.40 9.72 8.25
CA SER A 77 -16.36 10.15 7.23
C SER A 77 -17.58 9.24 7.18
N LEU A 78 -17.38 7.92 7.28
CA LEU A 78 -18.46 6.94 7.29
C LEU A 78 -19.28 7.05 8.59
N TYR A 79 -18.64 7.25 9.74
CA TYR A 79 -19.33 7.51 11.02
C TYR A 79 -20.19 8.77 10.93
N PHE A 80 -19.65 9.86 10.38
CA PHE A 80 -20.39 11.10 10.18
C PHE A 80 -21.63 10.88 9.31
N MET A 81 -21.49 10.21 8.16
CA MET A 81 -22.60 9.91 7.27
C MET A 81 -23.64 8.99 7.91
N MET A 82 -23.20 8.00 8.69
CA MET A 82 -24.07 7.09 9.43
C MET A 82 -24.92 7.85 10.47
N GLU A 83 -24.30 8.72 11.27
CA GLU A 83 -25.02 9.50 12.29
C GLU A 83 -25.99 10.52 11.64
N GLN A 84 -25.58 11.19 10.57
CA GLN A 84 -26.48 12.08 9.81
C GLN A 84 -27.68 11.33 9.23
N ALA A 85 -27.44 10.14 8.66
CA ALA A 85 -28.53 9.31 8.14
C ALA A 85 -29.47 8.83 9.24
N LYS A 86 -28.94 8.48 10.42
CA LYS A 86 -29.71 8.10 11.60
C LYS A 86 -30.55 9.25 12.14
N GLU A 87 -29.99 10.45 12.25
CA GLU A 87 -30.72 11.67 12.64
C GLU A 87 -31.86 11.99 11.66
N ASP A 88 -31.61 11.85 10.35
CA ASP A 88 -32.65 12.04 9.33
C ASP A 88 -33.76 10.98 9.42
N ILE A 89 -33.41 9.71 9.69
CA ILE A 89 -34.41 8.65 9.93
C ILE A 89 -35.27 8.97 11.16
N LEU A 90 -34.65 9.43 12.26
CA LEU A 90 -35.36 9.76 13.50
C LEU A 90 -36.30 10.96 13.33
N SER A 91 -35.91 11.94 12.51
CA SER A 91 -36.67 13.18 12.32
C SER A 91 -37.72 13.08 11.21
N GLN A 92 -37.42 12.38 10.11
CA GLN A 92 -38.25 12.37 8.90
C GLN A 92 -38.81 10.98 8.54
N GLY A 93 -38.50 9.98 9.36
CA GLY A 93 -38.84 8.59 9.10
C GLY A 93 -37.94 7.92 8.06
N VAL A 94 -38.20 6.64 7.84
CA VAL A 94 -37.43 5.80 6.92
C VAL A 94 -37.73 6.19 5.47
N ARG A 95 -36.70 6.63 4.75
CA ARG A 95 -36.74 6.93 3.31
C ARG A 95 -35.63 6.18 2.59
N GLN A 96 -35.78 6.04 1.28
CA GLN A 96 -34.78 5.31 0.49
C GLN A 96 -33.37 5.92 0.62
N ALA A 97 -33.25 7.25 0.52
CA ALA A 97 -31.95 7.92 0.58
C ALA A 97 -31.24 7.75 1.93
N ASN A 98 -31.95 8.00 3.05
CA ASN A 98 -31.34 7.92 4.39
C ASN A 98 -31.07 6.46 4.81
N SER A 99 -31.94 5.53 4.46
CA SER A 99 -31.71 4.10 4.72
C SER A 99 -30.52 3.57 3.94
N ASN A 100 -30.39 3.96 2.67
CA ASN A 100 -29.24 3.57 1.85
C ASN A 100 -27.93 4.17 2.39
N ALA A 101 -27.92 5.44 2.78
CA ALA A 101 -26.74 6.09 3.36
C ALA A 101 -26.33 5.41 4.68
N PHE A 102 -27.29 5.10 5.54
CA PHE A 102 -27.05 4.40 6.81
C PHE A 102 -26.49 2.98 6.56
N ILE A 103 -27.17 2.17 5.74
CA ILE A 103 -26.78 0.78 5.46
C ILE A 103 -25.42 0.73 4.76
N ALA A 104 -25.16 1.61 3.79
CA ALA A 104 -23.88 1.68 3.11
C ALA A 104 -22.75 2.02 4.09
N SER A 105 -22.94 3.03 4.93
CA SER A 105 -21.92 3.45 5.89
C SER A 105 -21.59 2.35 6.89
N VAL A 106 -22.60 1.65 7.42
CA VAL A 106 -22.42 0.51 8.34
C VAL A 106 -21.70 -0.66 7.64
N LYS A 107 -22.09 -0.99 6.41
CA LYS A 107 -21.45 -2.07 5.64
C LYS A 107 -19.97 -1.78 5.40
N GLU A 108 -19.64 -0.56 4.97
CA GLU A 108 -18.26 -0.17 4.73
C GLU A 108 -17.45 -0.15 6.04
N LEU A 109 -18.01 0.36 7.15
CA LEU A 109 -17.35 0.32 8.46
C LEU A 109 -17.03 -1.11 8.90
N ASN A 110 -17.96 -2.06 8.72
CA ASN A 110 -17.73 -3.47 9.04
C ASN A 110 -16.65 -4.09 8.14
N THR A 111 -16.65 -3.76 6.85
CA THR A 111 -15.60 -4.21 5.93
C THR A 111 -14.22 -3.70 6.36
N LEU A 112 -14.12 -2.41 6.71
CA LEU A 112 -12.88 -1.79 7.18
C LEU A 112 -12.40 -2.41 8.50
N MET A 113 -13.32 -2.70 9.42
CA MET A 113 -13.02 -3.38 10.68
C MET A 113 -12.45 -4.78 10.44
N ASN A 114 -13.08 -5.58 9.57
CA ASN A 114 -12.58 -6.90 9.22
C ASN A 114 -11.19 -6.84 8.57
N ILE A 115 -10.97 -5.91 7.63
CA ILE A 115 -9.64 -5.72 7.00
C ILE A 115 -8.57 -5.36 8.05
N TYR A 116 -8.92 -4.52 9.02
CA TYR A 116 -8.03 -4.16 10.12
C TYR A 116 -7.66 -5.39 10.98
N GLU A 117 -8.65 -6.22 11.35
CA GLU A 117 -8.42 -7.44 12.11
C GLU A 117 -7.52 -8.43 11.37
N GLN A 118 -7.78 -8.66 10.08
CA GLN A 118 -6.95 -9.53 9.24
C GLN A 118 -5.51 -9.01 9.14
N SER A 119 -5.35 -7.70 8.92
CA SER A 119 -4.03 -7.05 8.85
C SER A 119 -3.29 -7.16 10.17
N LYS A 120 -3.99 -7.03 11.30
CA LYS A 120 -3.40 -7.20 12.64
C LYS A 120 -2.89 -8.63 12.84
N LEU A 121 -3.71 -9.63 12.53
CA LEU A 121 -3.33 -11.05 12.61
C LEU A 121 -2.11 -11.35 11.73
N GLN A 122 -2.09 -10.86 10.49
CA GLN A 122 -0.97 -11.03 9.58
C GLN A 122 0.33 -10.41 10.13
N ASN A 123 0.23 -9.22 10.73
CA ASN A 123 1.38 -8.57 11.35
C ASN A 123 1.90 -9.32 12.58
N GLU A 124 1.02 -9.87 13.41
CA GLU A 124 1.39 -10.72 14.54
C GLU A 124 2.08 -12.01 14.06
N TYR A 125 1.53 -12.67 13.04
CA TYR A 125 2.15 -13.82 12.38
C TYR A 125 3.55 -13.49 11.84
N LEU A 126 3.70 -12.36 11.15
CA LEU A 126 4.99 -11.95 10.61
C LEU A 126 6.01 -11.66 11.71
N LYS A 127 5.60 -11.03 12.82
CA LYS A 127 6.47 -10.83 13.99
C LYS A 127 6.92 -12.15 14.59
N ALA A 128 5.99 -13.09 14.82
CA ALA A 128 6.33 -14.43 15.32
C ALA A 128 7.30 -15.17 14.37
N LYS A 129 7.07 -15.09 13.06
CA LYS A 129 7.96 -15.66 12.05
C LYS A 129 9.35 -15.02 12.06
N LEU A 130 9.43 -13.70 12.26
CA LEU A 130 10.70 -12.98 12.37
C LEU A 130 11.44 -13.35 13.66
N GLU A 131 10.73 -13.60 14.76
CA GLU A 131 11.33 -14.09 16.01
C GLU A 131 11.87 -15.51 15.85
N LEU A 132 11.12 -16.41 15.22
CA LEU A 132 11.58 -17.76 14.87
C LEU A 132 12.81 -17.74 13.96
N LEU A 133 12.82 -16.92 12.92
CA LEU A 133 13.99 -16.77 12.04
C LEU A 133 15.21 -16.15 12.73
N LYS A 134 15.01 -15.43 13.84
CA LYS A 134 16.11 -14.90 14.67
C LYS A 134 16.59 -15.90 15.70
N SER A 135 15.72 -16.80 16.18
CA SER A 135 16.09 -17.89 17.08
C SER A 135 16.73 -19.06 16.33
N ASP A 136 16.35 -19.28 15.06
CA ASP A 136 16.79 -20.44 14.29
C ASP A 136 17.74 -20.13 13.16
N ASN A 137 19.00 -20.40 13.47
CA ASN A 137 19.84 -21.17 12.56
C ASN A 137 19.44 -22.68 12.50
N ASP A 138 18.41 -23.19 13.22
CA ASP A 138 18.11 -24.65 13.27
C ASP A 138 16.65 -25.13 12.96
N ASP A 139 15.54 -24.56 13.44
CA ASP A 139 14.18 -25.13 13.29
C ASP A 139 13.28 -24.60 12.14
N LEU A 140 13.78 -24.63 10.89
CA LEU A 140 12.97 -24.39 9.68
C LEU A 140 11.89 -25.48 9.38
N GLY A 141 11.85 -26.56 10.16
CA GLY A 141 10.97 -27.72 9.97
C GLY A 141 9.53 -27.50 10.47
N LEU A 142 9.37 -26.96 11.67
CA LEU A 142 8.04 -26.73 12.29
C LEU A 142 7.22 -25.67 11.54
N LEU A 143 7.90 -24.67 11.00
CA LEU A 143 7.30 -23.59 10.22
C LEU A 143 6.69 -24.09 8.90
N LYS A 144 7.28 -25.10 8.27
CA LYS A 144 6.73 -25.72 7.04
C LYS A 144 5.45 -26.50 7.32
N GLU A 145 5.37 -27.18 8.47
CA GLU A 145 4.20 -27.97 8.83
C GLU A 145 3.01 -27.08 9.24
N LEU A 146 3.26 -25.98 9.96
CA LEU A 146 2.22 -25.01 10.32
C LEU A 146 1.66 -24.27 9.08
N MET A 147 2.52 -23.91 8.11
CA MET A 147 2.06 -23.27 6.87
C MET A 147 1.18 -24.18 6.01
N ARG A 148 1.39 -25.50 6.10
CA ARG A 148 0.57 -26.48 5.39
C ARG A 148 -0.84 -26.54 5.96
N ILE A 149 -0.98 -26.48 7.28
CA ILE A 149 -2.27 -26.55 7.97
C ILE A 149 -3.10 -25.27 7.73
N THR A 150 -2.48 -24.09 7.66
CA THR A 150 -3.19 -22.81 7.49
C THR A 150 -3.57 -22.45 6.05
N MET A 151 -3.19 -23.26 5.05
CA MET A 151 -3.54 -23.04 3.64
C MET A 151 -4.49 -24.11 3.07
N GLU A 152 -4.97 -25.04 3.91
CA GLU A 152 -5.89 -26.12 3.51
C GLU A 152 -7.37 -25.87 3.93
N ASP A 153 -7.69 -24.71 4.51
CA ASP A 153 -9.07 -24.23 4.77
C ASP A 153 -9.36 -22.92 4.03
#